data_AF-A0A1R1YSI3-F1
#
_entry.id   AF-A0A1R1YSI3-F1
#
_cell.length_a   1.000
_cell.length_b   1.000
_cell.length_c   1.000
_cell.angle_alpha   90.00
_cell.angle_beta   90.00
_cell.angle_gamma   90.00
#
_symmetry.space_group_name_H-M   'P 1'
#
loop_
_entity.id
_entity.type
_entity.pdbx_description
1 polymer ?
#
loop_
_entity_poly.entity_id
_entity_poly.type
_entity_poly.pdbx_seq_one_letter_code
_entity_poly.pdbx_strand_id
1 'polypeptide(L)'
;MVDEIEIPGSRGSANYVSRCKFCKREGVASIVAGPNKYSNDANAFQTILVLDCRGIEPVEFDFRRNWEAVGPESNSKFAEIDLSENEFFDYDEKGGNEVSIVDLEYKFVRA
;
A
#
# COMPACT_ATOMS: atom_id res chain seq x y z
N MET A 1 2.24 12.98 5.38
CA MET A 1 3.55 13.06 6.07
C MET A 1 4.15 11.69 5.94
N VAL A 2 5.25 11.53 5.19
CA VAL A 2 5.95 10.25 5.14
C VAL A 2 6.91 10.29 6.31
N ASP A 3 6.72 9.41 7.28
CA ASP A 3 7.57 9.41 8.47
C ASP A 3 8.99 8.97 8.05
N GLU A 4 9.98 9.78 8.41
CA GLU A 4 11.39 9.53 8.16
C GLU A 4 12.11 9.35 9.50
N ILE A 5 12.81 8.24 9.62
CA ILE A 5 13.59 7.82 10.78
C ILE A 5 15.06 7.91 10.41
N GLU A 6 15.88 8.57 11.23
CA GLU A 6 17.33 8.58 11.05
C GLU A 6 17.90 7.17 11.16
N ILE A 7 18.73 6.79 10.20
CA ILE A 7 19.39 5.48 10.21
C ILE A 7 20.63 5.56 11.12
N PRO A 8 20.74 4.74 12.18
CA PRO A 8 21.89 4.74 13.07
C PRO A 8 23.21 4.58 12.30
N GLY A 9 24.18 5.47 12.55
CA GLY A 9 25.50 5.41 11.92
C GLY A 9 25.55 5.80 10.43
N SER A 10 24.46 6.31 9.87
CA SER A 10 24.37 6.81 8.49
C SER A 10 24.01 8.30 8.48
N ARG A 11 24.19 8.96 7.33
CA ARG A 11 23.71 10.33 7.08
C ARG A 11 22.32 10.36 6.44
N GLY A 12 21.71 9.20 6.19
CA GLY A 12 20.41 9.06 5.53
C GLY A 12 19.27 8.74 6.50
N SER A 13 18.06 8.98 6.03
CA SER A 13 16.79 8.61 6.67
C SER A 13 16.07 7.50 5.88
N ALA A 14 15.11 6.84 6.52
CA ALA A 14 14.25 5.84 5.91
C ALA A 14 12.87 5.78 6.56
N ASN A 15 11.91 5.10 5.91
CA ASN A 15 10.56 4.99 6.46
C ASN A 15 10.42 3.87 7.49
N TYR A 16 11.32 2.90 7.46
CA TYR A 16 11.38 1.83 8.44
C TYR A 16 12.83 1.44 8.71
N VAL A 17 13.21 1.40 9.99
CA VAL A 17 14.51 0.94 10.47
C VAL A 17 14.26 -0.07 11.59
N SER A 18 14.84 -1.26 11.49
CA SER A 18 14.74 -2.25 12.56
C SER A 18 16.01 -3.07 12.71
N ARG A 19 16.20 -3.64 13.90
CA ARG A 19 17.30 -4.53 14.22
C ARG A 19 16.76 -5.95 14.40
N CYS A 20 17.29 -6.89 13.62
CA CYS A 20 16.91 -8.29 13.72
C CYS A 20 17.13 -8.81 15.15
N LYS A 21 16.07 -9.29 15.80
CA LYS A 21 16.15 -9.77 17.19
C LYS A 21 17.08 -10.99 17.35
N PHE A 22 17.26 -11.77 16.29
CA PHE A 22 18.14 -12.94 16.26
C PHE A 22 19.60 -12.57 15.93
N CYS A 23 19.90 -12.22 14.67
CA CYS A 23 21.28 -12.00 14.21
C CYS A 23 21.83 -10.58 14.47
N LYS A 24 21.03 -9.68 15.03
CA LYS A 24 21.40 -8.29 15.38
C LYS A 24 21.79 -7.38 14.22
N ARG A 25 21.68 -7.83 12.96
CA ARG A 25 21.82 -7.00 11.76
C ARG A 25 20.69 -5.98 11.68
N GLU A 26 21.02 -4.79 11.19
CA GLU A 26 20.05 -3.73 10.91
C GLU A 26 19.46 -3.91 9.52
N GLY A 27 18.19 -3.56 9.40
CA GLY A 27 17.42 -3.60 8.18
C GLY A 27 16.68 -2.30 7.98
N VAL A 28 16.63 -1.86 6.73
CA VAL A 28 16.05 -0.57 6.33
C VAL A 28 15.13 -0.77 5.13
N ALA A 29 13.97 -0.11 5.14
CA ALA A 29 13.10 0.01 3.98
C ALA A 29 12.67 1.47 3.80
N SER A 30 12.77 1.95 2.56
CA SER A 30 12.33 3.28 2.15
C SER A 30 11.38 3.18 0.97
N ILE A 31 10.28 3.92 1.02
CA ILE A 31 9.38 4.14 -0.10
C ILE A 31 10.10 5.07 -1.09
N VAL A 32 10.35 4.58 -2.29
CA VAL A 32 11.04 5.33 -3.34
C VAL A 32 10.13 5.70 -4.51
N ALA A 33 8.95 5.08 -4.61
CA ALA A 33 7.89 5.49 -5.52
C ALA A 33 6.51 5.05 -4.99
N GLY A 34 5.47 5.82 -5.35
CA GLY A 34 4.09 5.64 -4.89
C GLY A 34 3.71 6.54 -3.72
N PRO A 35 2.47 6.42 -3.20
CA PRO A 35 1.44 5.49 -3.65
C PRO A 35 0.93 5.81 -5.06
N ASN A 36 0.83 4.79 -5.93
CA ASN A 36 0.24 4.90 -7.26
C ASN A 36 -1.21 4.40 -7.22
N LYS A 37 -2.07 5.01 -8.04
CA LYS A 37 -3.46 4.59 -8.21
C LYS A 37 -3.52 3.20 -8.87
N TYR A 38 -4.40 2.33 -8.36
CA TYR A 38 -4.86 1.12 -9.06
C TYR A 38 -6.06 1.46 -9.94
N SER A 39 -6.10 0.93 -11.18
CA SER A 39 -7.26 1.00 -12.07
C SER A 39 -7.73 -0.40 -12.45
N ASN A 40 -9.04 -0.65 -12.45
CA ASN A 40 -9.55 -2.00 -12.72
C ASN A 40 -9.66 -2.36 -14.23
N ASP A 41 -9.09 -1.54 -15.12
CA ASP A 41 -9.28 -1.67 -16.58
C ASP A 41 -8.80 -3.01 -17.16
N ALA A 42 -7.84 -3.67 -16.50
CA ALA A 42 -7.16 -4.85 -17.03
C ALA A 42 -7.23 -6.10 -16.14
N ASN A 43 -7.86 -6.05 -14.96
CA ASN A 43 -7.84 -7.13 -13.95
C ASN A 43 -6.45 -7.76 -13.80
N ALA A 44 -5.42 -6.91 -13.66
CA ALA A 44 -4.03 -7.32 -13.64
C ALA A 44 -3.29 -6.64 -12.49
N PHE A 45 -2.30 -7.33 -11.94
CA PHE A 45 -1.40 -6.76 -10.94
C PHE A 45 -0.76 -5.46 -11.44
N GLN A 46 -0.83 -4.42 -10.62
CA GLN A 46 -0.22 -3.11 -10.87
C GLN A 46 0.67 -2.71 -9.70
N THR A 47 1.79 -2.03 -10.01
CA THR A 47 2.73 -1.57 -8.98
C THR A 47 2.18 -0.32 -8.28
N ILE A 48 1.68 -0.50 -7.05
CA ILE A 48 1.16 0.59 -6.21
C ILE A 48 2.25 1.30 -5.39
N LEU A 49 3.37 0.63 -5.12
CA LEU A 49 4.47 1.12 -4.27
C LEU A 49 5.79 0.46 -4.69
N VAL A 50 6.89 1.17 -4.55
CA VAL A 50 8.25 0.62 -4.70
C VAL A 50 9.04 0.89 -3.43
N LEU A 51 9.73 -0.14 -2.93
CA LEU A 51 10.57 -0.08 -1.73
C LEU A 51 12.04 -0.31 -2.09
N ASP A 52 12.94 0.55 -1.61
CA ASP A 52 14.38 0.24 -1.49
C ASP A 52 14.59 -0.48 -0.15
N CYS A 53 14.95 -1.76 -0.19
CA CYS A 53 15.12 -2.60 0.98
C CYS A 53 16.59 -3.05 1.12
N ARG A 54 17.15 -2.87 2.32
CA ARG A 54 18.52 -3.28 2.66
C ARG A 54 18.51 -4.09 3.94
N GLY A 55 18.92 -5.36 3.87
CA GLY A 55 18.97 -6.24 5.04
C GLY A 55 17.61 -6.75 5.54
N ILE A 56 16.51 -6.37 4.88
CA ILE A 56 15.14 -6.86 5.07
C ILE A 56 14.46 -7.03 3.71
N GLU A 57 13.38 -7.81 3.68
CA GLU A 57 12.51 -7.98 2.52
C GLU A 57 11.07 -8.12 3.03
N PRO A 58 10.08 -7.45 2.42
CA PRO A 58 8.69 -7.64 2.76
C PRO A 58 8.21 -9.03 2.29
N VAL A 59 7.39 -9.68 3.11
CA VAL A 59 6.86 -11.03 2.82
C VAL A 59 5.33 -11.08 2.80
N GLU A 60 4.69 -10.04 3.32
CA GLU A 60 3.24 -9.93 3.45
C GLU A 60 2.83 -8.46 3.30
N PHE A 61 1.64 -8.24 2.76
CA PHE A 61 1.02 -6.93 2.64
C PHE A 61 -0.38 -6.98 3.23
N ASP A 62 -0.68 -6.02 4.10
CA ASP A 62 -1.96 -5.85 4.77
C ASP A 62 -2.54 -4.51 4.31
N PHE A 63 -3.67 -4.55 3.59
CA PHE A 63 -4.26 -3.36 2.98
C PHE A 63 -4.75 -2.36 4.02
N ARG A 64 -5.27 -2.82 5.17
CA ARG A 64 -5.79 -1.96 6.25
C ARG A 64 -6.80 -0.93 5.75
N ARG A 65 -6.81 0.24 6.38
CA ARG A 65 -7.80 1.31 6.24
C ARG A 65 -7.22 2.57 5.60
N ASN A 66 -8.09 3.56 5.41
CA ASN A 66 -7.79 4.89 4.87
C ASN A 66 -7.46 4.87 3.37
N TRP A 67 -8.09 3.99 2.61
CA TRP A 67 -8.06 4.04 1.15
C TRP A 67 -9.05 5.07 0.62
N GLU A 68 -8.78 5.54 -0.59
CA GLU A 68 -9.66 6.43 -1.33
C GLU A 68 -9.95 5.82 -2.70
N ALA A 69 -11.20 5.94 -3.15
CA ALA A 69 -11.64 5.48 -4.45
C ALA A 69 -12.59 6.48 -5.09
N VAL A 70 -12.75 6.35 -6.40
CA VAL A 70 -13.66 7.16 -7.20
C VAL A 70 -14.56 6.23 -7.99
N GLY A 71 -15.88 6.44 -7.89
CA GLY A 71 -16.88 5.72 -8.68
C GLY A 71 -16.59 5.89 -10.18
N PRO A 72 -16.54 4.78 -10.95
CA PRO A 72 -15.99 4.79 -12.31
C PRO A 72 -16.80 5.67 -13.29
N GLU A 73 -18.12 5.78 -13.07
CA GLU A 73 -19.02 6.52 -13.97
C GLU A 73 -19.47 7.86 -13.37
N SER A 74 -19.81 7.87 -12.08
CA SER A 74 -20.42 9.01 -11.40
C SER A 74 -19.40 10.04 -10.88
N ASN A 75 -18.12 9.64 -10.76
CA ASN A 75 -17.08 10.36 -10.01
C ASN A 75 -17.43 10.63 -8.53
N SER A 76 -18.33 9.84 -7.94
CA SER A 76 -18.54 9.80 -6.49
C SER A 76 -17.23 9.49 -5.78
N LYS A 77 -16.94 10.18 -4.69
CA LYS A 77 -15.72 9.99 -3.92
C LYS A 77 -16.02 9.15 -2.69
N PHE A 78 -15.25 8.10 -2.52
CA PHE A 78 -15.25 7.23 -1.34
C PHE A 78 -13.93 7.47 -0.60
N ALA A 79 -14.02 7.80 0.68
CA ALA A 79 -12.87 8.09 1.54
C ALA A 79 -12.94 7.22 2.78
N GLU A 80 -11.80 7.06 3.47
CA GLU A 80 -11.70 6.25 4.69
C GLU A 80 -12.09 4.78 4.47
N ILE A 81 -11.91 4.26 3.25
CA ILE A 81 -12.23 2.86 2.92
C ILE A 81 -11.36 1.93 3.77
N ASP A 82 -12.01 0.97 4.42
CA ASP A 82 -11.39 -0.10 5.21
C ASP A 82 -11.36 -1.40 4.41
N LEU A 83 -10.15 -1.92 4.19
CA LEU A 83 -9.85 -3.18 3.50
C LEU A 83 -9.13 -4.16 4.44
N SER A 84 -9.23 -3.98 5.76
CA SER A 84 -8.64 -4.91 6.74
C SER A 84 -9.22 -6.33 6.66
N GLU A 85 -10.46 -6.48 6.18
CA GLU A 85 -11.09 -7.78 5.90
C GLU A 85 -10.89 -8.23 4.43
N ASN A 86 -10.05 -7.52 3.65
CA ASN A 86 -9.84 -7.74 2.21
C ASN A 86 -11.12 -7.62 1.36
N GLU A 87 -12.11 -6.88 1.83
CA GLU A 87 -13.31 -6.56 1.07
C GLU A 87 -13.92 -5.22 1.50
N PHE A 88 -14.61 -4.56 0.58
CA PHE A 88 -15.36 -3.34 0.80
C PHE A 88 -16.62 -3.34 -0.07
N PHE A 89 -17.75 -2.94 0.50
CA PHE A 89 -19.03 -2.81 -0.18
C PHE A 89 -19.68 -1.50 0.21
N ASP A 90 -20.21 -0.78 -0.77
CA ASP A 90 -20.94 0.47 -0.57
C ASP A 90 -21.91 0.71 -1.73
N TYR A 91 -22.66 1.81 -1.68
CA TYR A 91 -23.62 2.18 -2.71
C TYR A 91 -23.29 3.56 -3.28
N ASP A 92 -23.14 3.64 -4.60
CA ASP A 92 -22.94 4.90 -5.29
C ASP A 92 -24.29 5.57 -5.59
N GLU A 93 -24.73 6.45 -4.69
CA GLU A 93 -26.00 7.17 -4.83
C GLU A 93 -26.12 7.98 -6.13
N LYS A 94 -25.01 8.48 -6.68
CA LYS A 94 -25.03 9.24 -7.94
C LYS A 94 -25.06 8.33 -9.16
N GLY A 95 -24.40 7.17 -9.08
CA GLY A 95 -24.44 6.14 -10.11
C GLY A 95 -25.72 5.31 -10.10
N GLY A 96 -26.37 5.20 -8.93
CA GLY A 96 -27.54 4.35 -8.73
C GLY A 96 -27.20 2.86 -8.74
N ASN A 97 -26.01 2.49 -8.30
CA ASN A 97 -25.51 1.12 -8.33
C ASN A 97 -24.65 0.78 -7.11
N GLU A 98 -24.58 -0.51 -6.76
CA GLU A 98 -23.63 -1.02 -5.79
C GLU A 98 -22.20 -0.89 -6.33
N VAL A 99 -21.25 -0.66 -5.42
CA VAL A 99 -19.82 -0.64 -5.70
C VAL A 99 -19.10 -1.52 -4.68
N SER A 100 -18.04 -2.18 -5.10
CA SER A 100 -17.26 -3.03 -4.22
C SER A 100 -15.80 -3.12 -4.62
N ILE A 101 -14.97 -3.49 -3.66
CA ILE A 101 -13.58 -3.92 -3.85
C ILE A 101 -13.47 -5.28 -3.16
N VAL A 102 -13.21 -6.34 -3.91
CA VAL A 102 -13.19 -7.72 -3.43
C VAL A 102 -12.03 -8.47 -4.07
N ASP A 103 -11.77 -9.69 -3.59
CA ASP A 103 -10.75 -10.59 -4.14
C ASP A 103 -9.36 -9.93 -4.22
N LEU A 104 -9.00 -9.16 -3.20
CA LEU A 104 -7.72 -8.45 -3.18
C LEU A 104 -6.55 -9.43 -3.13
N GLU A 105 -5.64 -9.27 -4.09
CA GLU A 105 -4.38 -9.99 -4.14
C GLU A 105 -3.21 -9.01 -4.17
N TYR A 106 -2.08 -9.43 -3.60
CA TYR A 106 -0.83 -8.70 -3.69
C TYR A 106 0.30 -9.65 -4.08
N LYS A 107 1.37 -9.08 -4.65
CA LYS A 107 2.64 -9.78 -4.84
C LYS A 107 3.81 -8.81 -4.77
N PHE A 108 4.93 -9.31 -4.28
CA PHE A 108 6.21 -8.61 -4.38
C PHE A 108 6.94 -9.08 -5.64
N VAL A 109 7.42 -8.13 -6.44
CA VAL A 109 8.25 -8.39 -7.62
C VAL A 109 9.60 -7.74 -7.41
N ARG A 110 10.67 -8.50 -7.60
CA ARG A 110 12.03 -7.95 -7.56
C ARG A 110 12.34 -7.30 -8.91
N ALA A 111 12.88 -6.08 -8.85
CA ALA A 111 13.39 -5.37 -10.02
C ALA A 111 14.76 -5.92 -10.45
#